data_AF-A0A6V7LRC9-F1
#
_entry.id   AF-A0A6V7LRC9-F1
#
_cell.length_a   1.000
_cell.length_b   1.000
_cell.length_c   1.000
_cell.angle_alpha   90.00
_cell.angle_beta   90.00
_cell.angle_gamma   90.00
#
_symmetry.space_group_name_H-M   'P 1'
#
loop_
_entity.id
_entity.type
_entity.pdbx_description
1 polymer ?
#
loop_
_entity_poly.entity_id
_entity_poly.type
_entity_poly.pdbx_seq_one_letter_code
_entity_poly.pdbx_strand_id
1 'polypeptide(L)'
;ARTFPARSFPPDGTTFAQVSLGQRLSQEIPAYSYWNMQFYQSEAAYVRFDYNIPRGASIGVYARRNALPTHTQYDMLEVLSGFKARTTRASHVSVI
;
A
#
# COMPACT_ATOMS: atom_id res chain seq x y z
N ALA A 1 -12.00 -9.93 -28.17
CA ALA A 1 -10.99 -10.21 -27.13
C ALA A 1 -10.86 -8.98 -26.24
N ARG A 2 -10.99 -9.10 -24.91
CA ARG A 2 -10.77 -7.97 -24.00
C ARG A 2 -9.27 -7.70 -23.95
N THR A 3 -8.82 -6.68 -24.66
CA THR A 3 -7.44 -6.19 -24.61
C THR A 3 -7.28 -5.46 -23.27
N PHE A 4 -6.69 -6.14 -22.29
CA PHE A 4 -6.22 -5.47 -21.08
C PHE A 4 -5.14 -4.47 -21.50
N PRO A 5 -5.30 -3.16 -21.26
CA PRO A 5 -4.27 -2.20 -21.60
C PRO A 5 -2.98 -2.58 -20.88
N ALA A 6 -1.84 -2.40 -21.55
CA ALA A 6 -0.53 -2.75 -21.04
C ALA A 6 -0.28 -2.00 -19.72
N ARG A 7 -0.45 -2.78 -18.66
CA ARG A 7 0.04 -2.67 -17.28
C ARG A 7 1.17 -1.66 -17.17
N SER A 8 1.07 -0.75 -16.21
CA SER A 8 2.23 -0.02 -15.70
C SER A 8 3.33 -1.05 -15.43
N PHE A 9 4.41 -0.97 -16.19
CA PHE A 9 5.56 -1.86 -16.01
C PHE A 9 6.02 -1.76 -14.54
N PRO A 10 6.51 -2.86 -13.96
CA PRO A 10 7.12 -2.79 -12.63
C PRO A 10 8.11 -1.63 -12.60
N PRO A 11 8.14 -0.83 -11.52
CA PRO A 11 8.90 0.41 -11.49
C PRO A 11 10.34 0.17 -11.93
N ASP A 12 10.79 0.87 -12.96
CA ASP A 12 12.15 0.81 -13.52
C ASP A 12 13.11 1.82 -12.85
N GLY A 13 12.78 2.27 -11.63
CA GLY A 13 13.52 3.32 -10.91
C GLY A 13 13.15 4.74 -11.32
N THR A 14 12.53 4.95 -12.47
CA THR A 14 12.21 6.31 -12.98
C THR A 14 10.82 6.81 -12.61
N THR A 15 9.95 5.92 -12.11
CA THR A 15 8.54 6.23 -11.85
C THR A 15 8.24 6.66 -10.41
N PHE A 16 9.26 6.79 -9.55
CA PHE A 16 9.04 7.11 -8.14
C PHE A 16 8.90 8.62 -7.91
N ALA A 17 7.77 9.02 -7.33
CA ALA A 17 7.62 10.35 -6.77
C ALA A 17 8.44 10.46 -5.47
N GLN A 18 9.26 11.51 -5.35
CA GLN A 18 9.96 11.79 -4.10
C GLN A 18 8.99 12.36 -3.08
N VAL A 19 9.00 11.79 -1.87
CA VAL A 19 8.16 12.19 -0.74
C VAL A 19 9.07 12.67 0.39
N SER A 20 8.71 13.81 0.98
CA SER A 20 9.39 14.35 2.15
C SER A 20 8.65 13.96 3.44
N LEU A 21 9.36 13.91 4.58
CA LEU A 21 8.73 13.67 5.88
C LEU A 21 7.69 14.75 6.18
N GLY A 22 6.54 14.34 6.72
CA GLY A 22 5.42 15.23 7.02
C GLY A 22 4.55 15.60 5.81
N GLN A 23 4.96 15.22 4.60
CA GLN A 23 4.15 15.45 3.40
C GLN A 23 2.98 14.47 3.34
N ARG A 24 1.76 15.01 3.21
CA ARG A 24 0.58 14.21 2.92
C ARG A 24 0.34 14.16 1.42
N LEU A 25 0.23 12.97 0.88
CA LEU A 25 -0.10 12.74 -0.52
C LEU A 25 -1.45 12.05 -0.66
N SER A 26 -2.13 12.32 -1.78
CA SER A 26 -3.39 11.69 -2.14
C SER A 26 -3.37 11.41 -3.64
N GLN A 27 -3.62 10.16 -4.01
CA GLN A 27 -3.62 9.72 -5.41
C GLN A 27 -4.70 8.65 -5.59
N GLU A 28 -5.46 8.74 -6.69
CA GLU A 28 -6.32 7.65 -7.12
C GLU A 28 -5.49 6.64 -7.92
N ILE A 29 -5.55 5.36 -7.54
CA ILE A 29 -4.81 4.29 -8.20
C ILE A 29 -5.79 3.50 -9.07
N PRO A 30 -5.69 3.60 -10.42
CA PRO A 30 -6.55 2.83 -11.30
C PRO A 30 -6.30 1.33 -11.17
N ALA A 31 -7.25 0.52 -11.64
CA ALA A 31 -7.09 -0.93 -11.67
C ALA A 31 -5.81 -1.33 -12.41
N TYR A 32 -5.09 -2.32 -11.88
CA TYR A 32 -3.83 -2.84 -12.43
C TYR A 32 -2.70 -1.80 -12.56
N SER A 33 -2.78 -0.71 -11.80
CA SER A 33 -1.78 0.36 -11.77
C SER A 33 -1.03 0.38 -10.44
N TYR A 34 0.11 1.06 -10.43
CA TYR A 34 0.92 1.25 -9.23
C TYR A 34 1.09 2.72 -8.90
N TRP A 35 1.25 3.00 -7.60
CA TRP A 35 1.69 4.30 -7.13
C TRP A 35 3.06 4.14 -6.47
N ASN A 36 4.07 4.69 -7.13
CA ASN A 36 5.47 4.51 -6.75
C ASN A 36 5.96 5.75 -6.01
N MET A 37 6.45 5.55 -4.79
CA MET A 37 6.95 6.62 -3.92
C MET A 37 8.31 6.23 -3.36
N GLN A 38 9.21 7.21 -3.25
CA GLN A 38 10.50 7.07 -2.60
C GLN A 38 10.69 8.18 -1.58
N PHE A 39 11.36 7.89 -0.47
CA PHE A 39 11.75 8.90 0.51
C PHE A 39 13.21 8.67 0.90
N TYR A 40 13.91 9.75 1.21
CA TYR A 40 15.29 9.69 1.67
C TYR A 40 15.32 9.92 3.18
N GLN A 41 15.95 8.98 3.88
CA GLN A 41 16.21 9.06 5.30
C GLN A 41 17.69 9.44 5.50
N SER A 42 17.97 10.68 5.91
CA SER A 42 19.35 11.12 6.15
C SER A 42 19.92 10.63 7.49
N GLU A 43 19.08 10.53 8.52
CA GLU A 43 19.49 10.19 9.88
C GLU A 43 18.76 8.93 10.38
N ALA A 44 19.39 8.22 11.32
CA ALA A 44 18.77 7.05 11.94
C ALA A 44 17.58 7.46 12.82
N ALA A 45 16.38 7.36 12.26
CA ALA A 45 15.13 7.66 12.96
C ALA A 45 14.07 6.58 12.69
N TYR A 46 13.05 6.54 13.55
CA TYR A 46 11.85 5.75 13.29
C TYR A 46 10.92 6.52 12.35
N VAL A 47 10.53 5.90 11.24
CA VAL A 47 9.58 6.46 10.28
C VAL A 47 8.30 5.65 10.35
N ARG A 48 7.18 6.37 10.52
CA ARG A 48 5.84 5.79 10.46
C ARG A 48 5.12 6.32 9.24
N PHE A 49 4.49 5.42 8.51
CA PHE A 49 3.60 5.77 7.41
C PHE A 49 2.17 5.66 7.89
N ASP A 50 1.42 6.75 7.78
CA ASP A 50 -0.01 6.75 8.06
C ASP A 50 -0.79 6.68 6.75
N TYR A 51 -1.61 5.64 6.62
CA TYR A 51 -2.40 5.39 5.42
C TYR A 51 -3.88 5.62 5.69
N ASN A 52 -4.58 6.22 4.73
CA ASN A 52 -6.03 6.31 4.73
C ASN A 52 -6.57 5.76 3.42
N ILE A 53 -7.45 4.76 3.50
CA ILE A 53 -7.96 4.03 2.33
C ILE A 53 -9.48 4.08 2.34
N PRO A 54 -10.12 4.35 1.18
CA PRO A 54 -11.56 4.37 1.08
C PRO A 54 -12.19 3.01 1.42
N ARG A 55 -13.41 3.05 1.96
CA ARG A 55 -14.17 1.84 2.23
C ARG A 55 -14.39 1.06 0.94
N GLY A 56 -14.15 -0.24 1.00
CA GLY A 56 -14.37 -1.11 -0.16
C GLY A 56 -13.15 -1.24 -1.09
N ALA A 57 -12.02 -0.62 -0.74
CA ALA A 57 -10.75 -0.84 -1.41
C ALA A 57 -9.80 -1.65 -0.54
N SER A 58 -8.93 -2.42 -1.18
CA SER A 58 -7.79 -3.08 -0.54
C SER A 58 -6.54 -2.79 -1.34
N ILE A 59 -5.43 -2.54 -0.67
CA ILE A 59 -4.14 -2.23 -1.31
C ILE A 59 -3.01 -2.99 -0.63
N GLY A 60 -2.09 -3.50 -1.44
CA GLY A 60 -0.80 -4.02 -0.98
C GLY A 60 0.26 -2.93 -1.11
N VAL A 61 0.93 -2.63 -0.01
CA VAL A 61 2.06 -1.71 0.05
C VAL A 61 3.34 -2.54 0.15
N TYR A 62 4.19 -2.42 -0.86
CA TYR A 62 5.51 -3.06 -0.90
C TYR A 62 6.58 -2.00 -0.63
N ALA A 63 7.46 -2.26 0.32
CA ALA A 63 8.59 -1.39 0.60
C ALA A 63 9.90 -2.18 0.60
N ARG A 64 10.96 -1.51 0.13
CA ARG A 64 12.30 -2.06 0.06
C ARG A 64 13.32 -0.93 0.24
N ARG A 65 14.38 -1.18 1.00
CA ARG A 65 15.47 -0.21 1.20
C ARG A 65 16.51 -0.37 0.10
N ASN A 66 16.95 0.75 -0.46
CA ASN A 66 18.05 0.84 -1.42
C ASN A 66 17.87 0.00 -2.71
N ALA A 67 16.66 -0.48 -2.99
CA ALA A 67 16.35 -1.29 -4.15
C ALA A 67 14.87 -1.16 -4.50
N LEU A 68 14.52 -1.54 -5.72
CA LEU A 68 13.16 -1.44 -6.22
C LEU A 68 12.25 -2.48 -5.53
N PRO A 69 11.13 -2.05 -4.90
CA PRO A 69 10.15 -2.97 -4.34
C PRO A 69 9.40 -3.68 -5.47
N THR A 70 9.17 -4.98 -5.32
CA THR A 70 8.37 -5.79 -6.25
C THR A 70 7.46 -6.76 -5.49
N HIS A 71 6.52 -7.41 -6.19
CA HIS A 71 5.62 -8.39 -5.58
C HIS A 71 6.34 -9.60 -4.97
N THR A 72 7.54 -9.93 -5.47
CA THR A 72 8.31 -11.11 -5.05
C THR A 72 9.57 -10.75 -4.27
N GLN A 73 9.98 -9.47 -4.27
CA GLN A 73 11.15 -8.98 -3.55
C GLN A 73 10.80 -7.70 -2.80
N TYR A 74 10.66 -7.81 -1.49
CA TYR A 74 10.35 -6.70 -0.58
C TYR A 74 11.01 -6.95 0.77
N ASP A 75 11.30 -5.86 1.50
CA ASP A 75 11.72 -5.95 2.91
C ASP A 75 10.51 -5.87 3.85
N MET A 76 9.44 -5.22 3.38
CA MET A 76 8.19 -5.07 4.11
C MET A 76 7.00 -5.15 3.14
N LEU A 77 5.95 -5.84 3.59
CA LEU A 77 4.65 -5.90 2.93
C LEU A 77 3.57 -5.54 3.96
N GLU A 78 2.73 -4.58 3.62
CA GLU A 78 1.54 -4.24 4.39
C GLU A 78 0.31 -4.36 3.51
N VAL A 79 -0.67 -5.16 3.94
CA VAL A 79 -1.95 -5.33 3.23
C VAL A 79 -3.00 -4.55 3.99
N LEU A 80 -3.44 -3.46 3.41
CA LEU A 80 -4.40 -2.56 4.01
C LEU A 80 -5.78 -2.82 3.39
N SER A 81 -6.79 -2.99 4.25
CA SER A 81 -8.16 -3.27 3.85
C SER A 81 -9.11 -2.21 4.38
N GLY A 82 -9.79 -1.53 3.46
CA GLY A 82 -10.94 -0.66 3.75
C GLY A 82 -12.23 -1.45 4.05
N PHE A 83 -12.19 -2.79 3.95
CA PHE A 83 -13.27 -3.66 4.38
C PHE A 83 -13.08 -4.00 5.87
N LYS A 84 -13.82 -3.29 6.73
CA LYS A 84 -14.01 -3.77 8.11
C LYS A 84 -14.94 -4.98 8.07
N ALA A 85 -14.40 -6.17 8.33
CA ALA A 85 -15.25 -7.33 8.61
C ALA A 85 -16.19 -6.94 9.75
N ARG A 86 -17.50 -7.09 9.54
CA ARG A 86 -18.46 -6.96 10.63
C ARG A 86 -18.14 -8.11 11.59
N THR A 87 -17.42 -7.85 12.68
CA THR A 87 -17.35 -8.79 13.80
C THR A 87 -18.76 -8.88 14.35
N THR A 88 -19.54 -9.82 13.85
CA THR A 88 -20.75 -10.26 14.54
C THR A 88 -20.24 -10.82 15.85
N ARG A 89 -20.32 -10.04 16.93
CA ARG A 89 -20.17 -10.57 18.29
C ARG A 89 -21.23 -11.67 18.39
N ALA A 90 -20.81 -12.93 18.34
CA ALA A 90 -21.68 -14.02 18.73
C ALA A 90 -22.03 -13.75 20.19
N SER A 91 -23.28 -13.41 20.47
CA SER A 91 -23.78 -13.37 21.83
C SER A 91 -23.62 -14.77 22.38
N HIS A 92 -22.69 -14.94 23.32
CA HIS A 92 -22.57 -16.16 24.10
C HIS A 92 -23.91 -16.35 24.84
N VAL A 93 -24.75 -17.26 24.36
CA VAL A 93 -25.94 -17.68 25.11
C VAL A 93 -25.43 -18.61 26.21
N SER A 94 -25.34 -18.11 27.44
CA SER A 94 -25.20 -18.98 28.60
C SER A 94 -26.46 -19.83 28.70
N VAL A 95 -26.31 -21.14 28.44
CA VAL A 95 -27.30 -22.13 28.82
C VAL A 95 -27.13 -22.38 30.32
N ILE A 96 -28.23 -22.21 31.06
CA ILE A 96 -28.36 -22.48 32.50
C ILE A 96 -28.55 -23.99 32.69
#